data_AF-A0A3B3DV99-F1
#
_entry.id   AF-A0A3B3DV99-F1
#
_cell.length_a   1.000
_cell.length_b   1.000
_cell.length_c   1.000
_cell.angle_alpha   90.00
_cell.angle_beta   90.00
_cell.angle_gamma   90.00
#
_symmetry.space_group_name_H-M   'P 1'
#
loop_
_entity.id
_entity.type
_entity.pdbx_description
1 polymer ?
#
loop_
_entity_poly.entity_id
_entity_poly.type
_entity_poly.pdbx_seq_one_letter_code
_entity_poly.pdbx_strand_id
1 'polypeptide(L)'
;MEDKGPRVADYFVVAGLTDPSKPLEQEIHFDDVCHKTAKPKAPITDVAVVIRSVGEEVPPGFTCIETTPTGQSADLNSGGLMAPQIFLCYRRGRDKPPLIDLGVLFQWKERLKQGCHLIQTTPFGRSANISGNSSQRIYITYRRAPESQPHTALAVTDICIIIPSKGETPPHTFCKVEKNLNSSMWGSSVYLCYKKSVAKTNTMAYKAGLFSRYPEEDYESFPLPESVPLFCLPMGATIECWPANTKYSLPIFSTFVFTGASGEKVYGAAIQFYEPYPLECLTNQQLCQLGLLSAEQLKSGLSNSSRVSSSCSVHTNKCICLLSHWPFFDAFRKFLTFLYRYSISGPHALPIEKHISHFMHKVPFPSSQRPRILVQLSPHDSLMLSQPVSSPLPLSMPIEKCTSTFFCMIH
;
A
#
# COMPACT_ATOMS: atom_id res chain seq x y z
N MET A 1 -22.51 27.21 -29.16
CA MET A 1 -21.44 26.78 -30.11
C MET A 1 -21.83 25.44 -30.69
N GLU A 2 -21.51 25.18 -31.97
CA GLU A 2 -21.93 23.99 -32.73
C GLU A 2 -21.76 22.67 -31.95
N ASP A 3 -22.86 21.92 -31.86
CA ASP A 3 -22.89 20.55 -31.36
C ASP A 3 -22.13 19.62 -32.32
N LYS A 4 -20.80 19.67 -32.24
CA LYS A 4 -19.92 18.68 -32.87
C LYS A 4 -20.27 17.36 -32.21
N GLY A 5 -20.78 16.41 -33.01
CA GLY A 5 -21.34 15.12 -32.60
C GLY A 5 -20.49 14.27 -31.63
N PRO A 6 -20.88 13.02 -31.36
CA PRO A 6 -20.37 12.26 -30.22
C PRO A 6 -18.84 12.19 -30.23
N ARG A 7 -18.25 12.32 -29.05
CA ARG A 7 -16.79 12.38 -28.85
C ARG A 7 -16.31 11.15 -28.11
N VAL A 8 -15.05 10.79 -28.33
CA VAL A 8 -14.43 9.62 -27.68
C VAL A 8 -14.10 9.89 -26.22
N ALA A 9 -13.68 11.11 -25.89
CA ALA A 9 -13.43 11.57 -24.53
C ALA A 9 -13.78 13.05 -24.41
N ASP A 10 -14.29 13.43 -23.26
CA ASP A 10 -14.82 14.75 -22.99
C ASP A 10 -13.80 15.60 -22.23
N TYR A 11 -13.17 15.04 -21.19
CA TYR A 11 -12.11 15.70 -20.43
C TYR A 11 -10.89 14.82 -20.26
N PHE A 12 -9.72 15.44 -20.31
CA PHE A 12 -8.47 14.93 -19.76
C PHE A 12 -8.12 15.77 -18.54
N VAL A 13 -7.88 15.14 -17.39
CA VAL A 13 -7.56 15.83 -16.14
C VAL A 13 -6.30 15.27 -15.50
N VAL A 14 -5.58 16.14 -14.80
CA VAL A 14 -4.44 15.78 -13.95
C VAL A 14 -4.81 16.14 -12.52
N ALA A 15 -4.81 15.16 -11.64
CA ALA A 15 -5.17 15.30 -10.23
C ALA A 15 -4.01 14.92 -9.31
N GLY A 16 -3.94 15.55 -8.14
CA GLY A 16 -2.93 15.27 -7.11
C GLY A 16 -2.88 16.36 -6.04
N LEU A 17 -1.70 16.55 -5.45
CA LEU A 17 -1.50 17.53 -4.38
C LEU A 17 -1.36 18.96 -4.94
N THR A 18 -2.33 19.82 -4.67
CA THR A 18 -2.33 21.22 -5.14
C THR A 18 -2.07 22.20 -3.99
N ASP A 19 -1.66 23.43 -4.27
CA ASP A 19 -1.47 24.47 -3.25
C ASP A 19 -2.67 24.69 -2.30
N PRO A 20 -3.94 24.67 -2.76
CA PRO A 20 -5.11 24.78 -1.87
C PRO A 20 -5.47 23.47 -1.14
N SER A 21 -4.74 22.37 -1.36
CA SER A 21 -5.06 21.07 -0.75
C SER A 21 -4.90 21.12 0.77
N LYS A 22 -5.99 20.84 1.48
CA LYS A 22 -6.00 20.81 2.96
C LYS A 22 -5.66 19.39 3.48
N PRO A 23 -5.02 19.27 4.66
CA PRO A 23 -4.82 17.97 5.31
C PRO A 23 -6.14 17.25 5.56
N LEU A 24 -6.22 15.97 5.18
CA LEU A 24 -7.43 15.16 5.38
C LEU A 24 -7.76 14.93 6.87
N GLU A 25 -6.75 14.96 7.74
CA GLU A 25 -6.90 14.78 9.19
C GLU A 25 -7.79 15.85 9.85
N GLN A 26 -8.02 17.01 9.20
CA GLN A 26 -8.88 18.09 9.72
C GLN A 26 -10.38 17.89 9.43
N GLU A 27 -10.77 17.02 8.49
CA GLU A 27 -12.17 16.86 8.07
C GLU A 27 -12.76 15.45 8.35
N ILE A 28 -11.91 14.45 8.62
CA ILE A 28 -12.35 13.08 8.92
C ILE A 28 -12.71 12.97 10.42
N HIS A 29 -13.80 13.61 10.84
CA HIS A 29 -14.53 13.21 12.05
C HIS A 29 -15.41 12.01 11.70
N PHE A 30 -14.80 10.84 11.50
CA PHE A 30 -15.55 9.60 11.72
C PHE A 30 -15.65 9.44 13.23
N ASP A 31 -16.87 9.47 13.75
CA ASP A 31 -17.23 9.05 15.12
C ASP A 31 -17.02 7.54 15.29
N ASP A 32 -15.79 7.08 15.02
CA ASP A 32 -15.35 5.76 15.36
C ASP A 32 -14.29 5.91 16.45
N VAL A 33 -14.70 5.57 17.66
CA VAL A 33 -13.93 5.66 18.92
C VAL A 33 -12.59 4.88 18.84
N CYS A 34 -12.37 4.11 17.77
CA CYS A 34 -11.17 3.34 17.48
C CYS A 34 -10.02 4.12 16.78
N HIS A 35 -10.28 5.28 16.15
CA HIS A 35 -9.25 5.98 15.35
C HIS A 35 -8.53 7.13 16.05
N LYS A 36 -8.91 7.46 17.29
CA LYS A 36 -8.16 8.44 18.09
C LYS A 36 -6.79 7.83 18.43
N THR A 37 -5.73 8.35 17.83
CA THR A 37 -4.31 8.19 18.22
C THR A 37 -3.55 6.89 17.92
N ALA A 38 -3.94 6.08 16.93
CA ALA A 38 -3.05 5.01 16.47
C ALA A 38 -1.94 5.56 15.54
N LYS A 39 -0.86 6.11 16.13
CA LYS A 39 0.36 6.44 15.37
C LYS A 39 0.75 5.21 14.52
N PRO A 40 1.02 5.35 13.22
CA PRO A 40 1.46 4.23 12.38
C PRO A 40 2.68 3.55 13.00
N LYS A 41 2.51 2.28 13.42
CA LYS A 41 3.60 1.49 13.99
C LYS A 41 4.58 1.11 12.88
N ALA A 42 5.87 1.24 13.13
CA ALA A 42 6.89 0.72 12.24
C ALA A 42 6.72 -0.81 12.07
N PRO A 43 7.10 -1.39 10.91
CA PRO A 43 7.03 -2.83 10.70
C PRO A 43 7.99 -3.57 11.63
N ILE A 44 7.76 -4.88 11.80
CA ILE A 44 8.66 -5.73 12.59
C ILE A 44 9.89 -6.05 11.74
N THR A 45 11.06 -5.69 12.25
CA THR A 45 12.35 -5.93 11.60
C THR A 45 13.10 -7.09 12.21
N ASP A 46 12.88 -7.42 13.47
CA ASP A 46 13.58 -8.53 14.12
C ASP A 46 12.67 -9.30 15.07
N VAL A 47 13.05 -10.56 15.27
CA VAL A 47 12.47 -11.46 16.27
C VAL A 47 13.62 -12.13 17.01
N ALA A 48 13.44 -12.36 18.30
CA ALA A 48 14.40 -13.01 19.17
C ALA A 48 13.65 -13.90 20.16
N VAL A 49 14.31 -14.94 20.67
CA VAL A 49 13.76 -15.81 21.71
C VAL A 49 14.58 -15.59 22.97
N VAL A 50 13.90 -15.45 24.11
CA VAL A 50 14.51 -15.31 25.43
C VAL A 50 14.01 -16.38 26.38
N ILE A 51 14.88 -16.82 27.29
CA ILE A 51 14.58 -17.83 28.31
C ILE A 51 14.53 -17.15 29.69
N ARG A 52 13.33 -16.75 30.11
CA ARG A 52 13.13 -15.99 31.35
C ARG A 52 13.52 -16.78 32.60
N SER A 53 13.27 -18.09 32.60
CA SER A 53 13.59 -18.98 33.73
C SER A 53 15.08 -19.06 34.09
N VAL A 54 16.00 -18.66 33.20
CA VAL A 54 17.45 -18.62 33.46
C VAL A 54 17.99 -17.19 33.61
N GLY A 55 17.10 -16.22 33.81
CA GLY A 55 17.45 -14.82 34.05
C GLY A 55 17.76 -14.00 32.79
N GLU A 56 17.39 -14.47 31.59
CA GLU A 56 17.55 -13.65 30.38
C GLU A 56 16.54 -12.48 30.36
N GLU A 57 17.04 -11.29 30.00
CA GLU A 57 16.24 -10.08 29.88
C GLU A 57 15.83 -9.80 28.42
N VAL A 58 14.87 -8.90 28.23
CA VAL A 58 14.47 -8.46 26.89
C VAL A 58 15.62 -7.65 26.28
N PRO A 59 16.07 -7.95 25.06
CA PRO A 59 17.15 -7.20 24.44
C PRO A 59 16.80 -5.72 24.26
N PRO A 60 17.78 -4.80 24.27
CA PRO A 60 17.54 -3.38 24.05
C PRO A 60 16.73 -3.11 22.78
N GLY A 61 15.64 -2.34 22.91
CA GLY A 61 14.75 -1.98 21.80
C GLY A 61 13.74 -3.07 21.38
N PHE A 62 13.78 -4.27 21.97
CA PHE A 62 12.78 -5.31 21.73
C PHE A 62 11.59 -5.18 22.68
N THR A 63 10.45 -5.69 22.24
CA THR A 63 9.24 -5.90 23.05
C THR A 63 9.02 -7.40 23.20
N CYS A 64 8.81 -7.87 24.43
CA CYS A 64 8.49 -9.25 24.72
C CYS A 64 6.98 -9.50 24.63
N ILE A 65 6.58 -10.61 24.04
CA ILE A 65 5.18 -11.09 24.08
C ILE A 65 5.05 -11.94 25.33
N GLU A 66 4.65 -11.32 26.43
CA GLU A 66 4.52 -12.01 27.73
C GLU A 66 3.14 -12.64 27.92
N THR A 67 2.11 -12.07 27.30
CA THR A 67 0.73 -12.53 27.40
C THR A 67 0.08 -12.76 26.04
N THR A 68 -0.86 -13.70 26.01
CA THR A 68 -1.78 -13.92 24.89
C THR A 68 -2.82 -12.81 24.81
N PRO A 69 -3.61 -12.69 23.73
CA PRO A 69 -4.67 -11.69 23.62
C PRO A 69 -5.70 -11.73 24.76
N THR A 70 -5.91 -12.88 25.41
CA THR A 70 -6.84 -13.00 26.55
C THR A 70 -6.15 -12.89 27.92
N GLY A 71 -4.86 -12.57 27.96
CA GLY A 71 -4.10 -12.38 29.19
C GLY A 71 -3.48 -13.65 29.78
N GLN A 72 -3.49 -14.79 29.08
CA GLN A 72 -2.77 -15.99 29.50
C GLN A 72 -1.26 -15.80 29.31
N SER A 73 -0.42 -16.59 30.00
CA SER A 73 1.02 -16.59 29.73
C SER A 73 1.31 -17.03 28.29
N ALA A 74 2.10 -16.24 27.56
CA ALA A 74 2.55 -16.55 26.20
C ALA A 74 3.83 -17.41 26.15
N ASP A 75 4.09 -18.18 27.21
CA ASP A 75 5.20 -19.15 27.25
C ASP A 75 5.05 -20.18 26.13
N LEU A 76 6.04 -20.23 25.24
CA LEU A 76 6.05 -21.10 24.07
C LEU A 76 6.16 -22.59 24.44
N ASN A 77 6.62 -22.89 25.66
CA ASN A 77 6.82 -24.25 26.17
C ASN A 77 5.95 -24.54 27.42
N SER A 78 4.74 -23.97 27.45
CA SER A 78 3.82 -24.01 28.59
C SER A 78 3.47 -25.45 29.06
N GLY A 79 3.70 -25.79 30.33
CA GLY A 79 3.13 -27.00 30.95
C GLY A 79 4.10 -28.04 31.50
N GLY A 80 5.37 -27.71 31.72
CA GLY A 80 6.28 -28.52 32.54
C GLY A 80 6.72 -27.76 33.80
N LEU A 81 6.64 -28.38 34.97
CA LEU A 81 7.01 -27.77 36.27
C LEU A 81 8.47 -27.27 36.31
N MET A 82 9.33 -27.87 35.49
CA MET A 82 10.77 -27.57 35.35
C MET A 82 11.14 -27.22 33.89
N ALA A 83 10.13 -26.98 33.05
CA ALA A 83 10.39 -26.60 31.67
C ALA A 83 10.95 -25.17 31.62
N PRO A 84 11.90 -24.88 30.70
CA PRO A 84 12.36 -23.52 30.50
C PRO A 84 11.17 -22.65 30.07
N GLN A 85 11.03 -21.49 30.70
CA GLN A 85 10.03 -20.49 30.30
C GLN A 85 10.58 -19.68 29.14
N ILE A 86 9.98 -19.85 27.96
CA ILE A 86 10.51 -19.35 26.69
C ILE A 86 9.53 -18.36 26.10
N PHE A 87 10.01 -17.17 25.74
CA PHE A 87 9.17 -16.10 25.20
C PHE A 87 9.73 -15.57 23.89
N LEU A 88 8.81 -15.13 23.01
CA LEU A 88 9.14 -14.47 21.76
C LEU A 88 9.20 -12.95 21.98
N CYS A 89 10.30 -12.35 21.57
CA CYS A 89 10.46 -10.90 21.49
C CYS A 89 10.51 -10.46 20.03
N TYR A 90 10.12 -9.22 19.77
CA TYR A 90 10.25 -8.60 18.45
C TYR A 90 10.76 -7.16 18.57
N ARG A 91 11.39 -6.66 17.51
CA ARG A 91 11.77 -5.24 17.38
C ARG A 91 11.07 -4.64 16.18
N ARG A 92 10.54 -3.44 16.35
CA ARG A 92 10.02 -2.61 15.27
C ARG A 92 11.06 -1.60 14.83
N GLY A 93 11.15 -1.34 13.54
CA GLY A 93 12.17 -0.47 12.99
C GLY A 93 11.97 -0.16 11.52
N ARG A 94 12.77 0.80 11.04
CA ARG A 94 12.90 1.14 9.61
C ARG A 94 14.38 1.22 9.19
N ASP A 95 15.29 0.82 10.09
CA ASP A 95 16.73 0.80 9.89
C ASP A 95 17.20 -0.30 8.93
N LYS A 96 16.36 -1.29 8.65
CA LYS A 96 16.66 -2.40 7.74
C LYS A 96 15.37 -3.05 7.19
N PRO A 97 15.46 -3.91 6.16
CA PRO A 97 14.28 -4.50 5.53
C PRO A 97 13.42 -5.28 6.54
N PRO A 98 12.07 -5.14 6.47
CA PRO A 98 11.17 -5.76 7.42
C PRO A 98 11.10 -7.28 7.26
N LEU A 99 10.54 -7.95 8.25
CA LEU A 99 10.17 -9.36 8.13
C LEU A 99 8.92 -9.49 7.29
N ILE A 100 8.92 -10.45 6.37
CA ILE A 100 7.80 -10.72 5.46
C ILE A 100 7.13 -12.07 5.72
N ASP A 101 7.73 -12.90 6.57
CA ASP A 101 7.20 -14.19 6.97
C ASP A 101 7.77 -14.61 8.32
N LEU A 102 6.95 -15.32 9.09
CA LEU A 102 7.37 -16.04 10.29
C LEU A 102 6.89 -17.48 10.19
N GLY A 103 7.66 -18.39 10.78
CA GLY A 103 7.32 -19.80 10.76
C GLY A 103 7.96 -20.55 11.92
N VAL A 104 7.64 -21.84 11.97
CA VAL A 104 8.20 -22.79 12.94
C VAL A 104 8.85 -23.92 12.16
N LEU A 105 10.02 -24.37 12.61
CA LEU A 105 10.75 -25.49 12.04
C LEU A 105 10.85 -26.63 13.06
N PHE A 106 10.37 -27.81 12.67
CA PHE A 106 10.65 -29.06 13.36
C PHE A 106 11.87 -29.72 12.71
N GLN A 107 13.05 -29.51 13.29
CA GLN A 107 14.32 -29.88 12.64
C GLN A 107 14.43 -31.38 12.32
N TRP A 108 13.68 -32.23 13.03
CA TRP A 108 13.65 -33.68 12.82
C TRP A 108 12.66 -34.14 11.75
N LYS A 109 11.71 -33.29 11.33
CA LYS A 109 10.68 -33.65 10.33
C LYS A 109 10.92 -33.01 8.95
N GLU A 110 11.59 -31.86 8.92
CA GLU A 110 11.64 -31.01 7.73
C GLU A 110 12.92 -30.18 7.69
N ARG A 111 13.26 -29.72 6.48
CA ARG A 111 14.40 -28.84 6.24
C ARG A 111 13.98 -27.37 6.22
N LEU A 112 14.91 -26.49 6.57
CA LEU A 112 14.71 -25.05 6.48
C LEU A 112 14.38 -24.65 5.04
N LYS A 113 13.27 -23.92 4.87
CA LYS A 113 12.84 -23.40 3.55
C LYS A 113 13.86 -22.41 3.01
N GLN A 114 14.05 -22.38 1.69
CA GLN A 114 14.94 -21.42 1.04
C GLN A 114 14.56 -19.97 1.39
N GLY A 115 15.58 -19.15 1.65
CA GLY A 115 15.42 -17.74 2.03
C GLY A 115 14.87 -17.51 3.44
N CYS A 116 14.58 -18.55 4.22
CA CYS A 116 14.25 -18.41 5.64
C CYS A 116 15.53 -18.50 6.48
N HIS A 117 15.55 -17.76 7.58
CA HIS A 117 16.58 -17.79 8.60
C HIS A 117 16.03 -18.46 9.86
N LEU A 118 16.91 -19.16 10.56
CA LEU A 118 16.61 -19.91 11.77
C LEU A 118 17.12 -19.13 12.99
N ILE A 119 16.27 -18.94 14.00
CA ILE A 119 16.71 -18.41 15.30
C ILE A 119 17.29 -19.59 16.08
N GLN A 120 18.60 -19.80 15.97
CA GLN A 120 19.29 -20.91 16.63
C GLN A 120 19.67 -20.62 18.07
N THR A 121 20.00 -19.35 18.36
CA THR A 121 20.48 -18.92 19.67
C THR A 121 19.67 -17.75 20.22
N THR A 122 19.56 -17.69 21.55
CA THR A 122 19.09 -16.51 22.26
C THR A 122 20.11 -15.37 22.09
N PRO A 123 19.72 -14.11 22.30
CA PRO A 123 20.64 -12.97 22.34
C PRO A 123 21.81 -13.12 23.33
N PHE A 124 21.68 -14.04 24.30
CA PHE A 124 22.70 -14.35 25.32
C PHE A 124 23.53 -15.61 24.97
N GLY A 125 23.41 -16.12 23.75
CA GLY A 125 24.21 -17.24 23.25
C GLY A 125 23.74 -18.63 23.66
N ARG A 126 22.59 -18.77 24.32
CA ARG A 126 21.98 -20.08 24.64
C ARG A 126 21.24 -20.64 23.44
N SER A 127 20.92 -21.93 23.44
CA SER A 127 20.08 -22.52 22.39
C SER A 127 18.65 -21.96 22.45
N ALA A 128 18.12 -21.50 21.32
CA ALA A 128 16.73 -21.03 21.18
C ALA A 128 15.74 -22.19 20.89
N ASN A 129 16.11 -23.42 21.24
CA ASN A 129 15.25 -24.60 21.07
C ASN A 129 14.07 -24.54 22.04
N ILE A 130 12.85 -24.46 21.50
CA ILE A 130 11.62 -24.27 22.28
C ILE A 130 11.25 -25.53 23.07
N SER A 131 11.50 -26.73 22.54
CA SER A 131 11.07 -27.96 23.20
C SER A 131 11.87 -28.29 24.46
N GLY A 132 13.04 -27.67 24.66
CA GLY A 132 14.02 -28.06 25.68
C GLY A 132 14.67 -29.44 25.44
N ASN A 133 14.13 -30.26 24.53
CA ASN A 133 14.61 -31.61 24.22
C ASN A 133 15.56 -31.60 23.01
N SER A 134 16.72 -32.24 23.17
CA SER A 134 17.76 -32.30 22.13
C SER A 134 17.37 -33.14 20.91
N SER A 135 16.43 -34.09 21.03
CA SER A 135 15.98 -34.98 19.94
C SER A 135 14.84 -34.39 19.10
N GLN A 136 14.00 -33.54 19.69
CA GLN A 136 12.85 -32.90 19.04
C GLN A 136 13.02 -31.38 19.03
N ARG A 137 13.99 -30.87 18.26
CA ARG A 137 14.35 -29.44 18.25
C ARG A 137 13.38 -28.56 17.46
N ILE A 138 12.68 -27.68 18.16
CA ILE A 138 11.69 -26.74 17.61
C ILE A 138 12.29 -25.35 17.61
N TYR A 139 12.26 -24.67 16.48
CA TYR A 139 12.81 -23.32 16.34
C TYR A 139 11.85 -22.38 15.61
N ILE A 140 11.91 -21.09 15.95
CA ILE A 140 11.29 -20.04 15.16
C ILE A 140 12.16 -19.76 13.92
N THR A 141 11.48 -19.52 12.81
CA THR A 141 12.10 -19.08 11.55
C THR A 141 11.48 -17.76 11.12
N TYR A 142 12.24 -16.98 10.37
CA TYR A 142 11.74 -15.76 9.75
C TYR A 142 12.25 -15.64 8.31
N ARG A 143 11.55 -14.86 7.48
CA ARG A 143 12.05 -14.43 6.18
C ARG A 143 12.11 -12.91 6.17
N ARG A 144 13.25 -12.37 5.76
CA ARG A 144 13.46 -10.94 5.61
C ARG A 144 13.16 -10.51 4.18
N ALA A 145 12.59 -9.33 4.02
CA ALA A 145 12.48 -8.67 2.73
C ALA A 145 13.87 -8.49 2.08
N PRO A 146 14.00 -8.58 0.74
CA PRO A 146 15.17 -8.04 0.04
C PRO A 146 15.28 -6.53 0.26
N GLU A 147 16.47 -5.97 0.06
CA GLU A 147 16.72 -4.53 0.25
C GLU A 147 15.91 -3.64 -0.70
N SER A 148 15.64 -4.12 -1.92
CA SER A 148 14.83 -3.44 -2.92
C SER A 148 13.43 -4.04 -2.99
N GLN A 149 12.47 -3.44 -2.29
CA GLN A 149 11.04 -3.77 -2.37
C GLN A 149 10.21 -2.58 -2.86
N PRO A 150 9.04 -2.83 -3.50
CA PRO A 150 8.07 -1.77 -3.75
C PRO A 150 7.50 -1.25 -2.42
N HIS A 151 7.10 0.02 -2.38
CA HIS A 151 6.52 0.64 -1.18
C HIS A 151 5.20 -0.03 -0.71
N THR A 152 4.51 -0.74 -1.61
CA THR A 152 3.28 -1.50 -1.32
C THR A 152 3.55 -2.92 -0.80
N ALA A 153 4.81 -3.31 -0.59
CA ALA A 153 5.14 -4.65 -0.11
C ALA A 153 4.53 -4.93 1.28
N LEU A 154 4.02 -6.16 1.45
CA LEU A 154 3.49 -6.62 2.73
C LEU A 154 4.64 -6.98 3.67
N ALA A 155 4.50 -6.54 4.92
CA ALA A 155 5.41 -6.85 6.02
C ALA A 155 4.63 -7.39 7.22
N VAL A 156 5.33 -8.09 8.10
CA VAL A 156 4.82 -8.49 9.40
C VAL A 156 4.72 -7.24 10.28
N THR A 157 3.53 -6.88 10.72
CA THR A 157 3.29 -5.69 11.56
C THR A 157 3.03 -6.03 13.01
N ASP A 158 2.44 -7.20 13.24
CA ASP A 158 2.01 -7.66 14.56
C ASP A 158 2.22 -9.17 14.68
N ILE A 159 2.50 -9.60 15.90
CA ILE A 159 2.72 -10.99 16.29
C ILE A 159 1.95 -11.21 17.59
N CYS A 160 1.25 -12.33 17.70
CA CYS A 160 0.67 -12.78 18.95
C CYS A 160 0.83 -14.30 19.09
N ILE A 161 0.72 -14.76 20.33
CA ILE A 161 0.70 -16.18 20.67
C ILE A 161 -0.72 -16.51 21.11
N ILE A 162 -1.22 -17.67 20.68
CA ILE A 162 -2.54 -18.16 21.10
C ILE A 162 -2.46 -19.56 21.70
N ILE A 163 -3.42 -19.86 22.57
CA ILE A 163 -3.60 -21.15 23.23
C ILE A 163 -5.03 -21.65 22.97
N PRO A 164 -5.26 -22.42 21.89
CA PRO A 164 -6.60 -22.87 21.51
C PRO A 164 -7.33 -23.69 22.57
N SER A 165 -6.60 -24.46 23.40
CA SER A 165 -7.19 -25.21 24.52
C SER A 165 -7.81 -24.31 25.61
N LYS A 166 -7.50 -23.01 25.60
CA LYS A 166 -8.10 -21.99 26.47
C LYS A 166 -9.22 -21.19 25.76
N GLY A 167 -9.71 -21.68 24.62
CA GLY A 167 -10.77 -21.04 23.85
C GLY A 167 -10.31 -19.90 22.94
N GLU A 168 -9.00 -19.73 22.77
CA GLU A 168 -8.45 -18.67 21.92
C GLU A 168 -8.47 -19.03 20.44
N THR A 169 -8.74 -18.04 19.59
CA THR A 169 -8.65 -18.16 18.14
C THR A 169 -7.73 -17.07 17.58
N PRO A 170 -7.13 -17.28 16.38
CA PRO A 170 -6.33 -16.23 15.74
C PRO A 170 -7.15 -14.94 15.59
N PRO A 171 -6.61 -13.77 15.97
CA PRO A 171 -7.33 -12.50 15.79
C PRO A 171 -7.68 -12.23 14.33
N HIS A 172 -8.70 -11.38 14.09
CA HIS A 172 -9.10 -11.00 12.74
C HIS A 172 -7.90 -10.46 11.93
N THR A 173 -7.73 -10.92 10.68
CA THR A 173 -6.59 -10.67 9.76
C THR A 173 -5.24 -11.30 10.12
N PHE A 174 -5.13 -12.08 11.20
CA PHE A 174 -3.89 -12.78 11.54
C PHE A 174 -3.80 -14.14 10.85
N CYS A 175 -2.62 -14.46 10.34
CA CYS A 175 -2.26 -15.79 9.87
C CYS A 175 -1.79 -16.63 11.07
N LYS A 176 -2.34 -17.84 11.24
CA LYS A 176 -1.84 -18.83 12.19
C LYS A 176 -0.79 -19.71 11.52
N VAL A 177 0.36 -19.90 12.17
CA VAL A 177 1.33 -20.91 11.76
C VAL A 177 0.85 -22.26 12.28
N GLU A 178 0.51 -23.18 11.37
CA GLU A 178 -0.06 -24.51 11.70
C GLU A 178 0.98 -25.50 12.25
N LYS A 179 1.68 -25.11 13.32
CA LYS A 179 2.66 -25.92 14.05
C LYS A 179 2.59 -25.60 15.53
N ASN A 180 2.32 -26.62 16.34
CA ASN A 180 2.35 -26.51 17.79
C ASN A 180 3.79 -26.29 18.27
N LEU A 181 4.01 -25.21 19.01
CA LEU A 181 5.31 -24.86 19.59
C LEU A 181 5.63 -25.66 20.84
N ASN A 182 4.61 -26.14 21.53
CA ASN A 182 4.76 -26.89 22.76
C ASN A 182 4.79 -28.40 22.47
N SER A 183 5.89 -29.06 22.85
CA SER A 183 6.08 -30.50 22.66
C SER A 183 5.68 -31.36 23.88
N SER A 184 5.24 -30.74 24.98
CA SER A 184 4.82 -31.48 26.18
C SER A 184 3.57 -32.33 25.90
N MET A 185 3.60 -33.60 26.30
CA MET A 185 2.45 -34.52 26.18
C MET A 185 1.22 -34.06 26.97
N TRP A 186 1.44 -33.26 28.02
CA TRP A 186 0.40 -32.77 28.93
C TRP A 186 0.25 -31.24 28.88
N GLY A 187 1.02 -30.59 27.99
CA GLY A 187 1.00 -29.15 27.83
C GLY A 187 -0.12 -28.68 26.90
N SER A 188 -0.53 -27.42 27.06
CA SER A 188 -1.49 -26.81 26.14
C SER A 188 -0.83 -26.56 24.79
N SER A 189 -1.55 -26.77 23.69
CA SER A 189 -1.03 -26.45 22.36
C SER A 189 -0.84 -24.94 22.22
N VAL A 190 0.35 -24.49 21.83
CA VAL A 190 0.70 -23.08 21.68
C VAL A 190 1.00 -22.79 20.22
N TYR A 191 0.41 -21.73 19.66
CA TYR A 191 0.57 -21.38 18.25
C TYR A 191 1.01 -19.92 18.06
N LEU A 192 1.90 -19.73 17.09
CA LEU A 192 2.33 -18.42 16.61
C LEU A 192 1.32 -17.89 15.59
N CYS A 193 0.87 -16.67 15.80
CA CYS A 193 0.06 -15.92 14.86
C CYS A 193 0.74 -14.60 14.50
N TYR A 194 0.59 -14.14 13.26
CA TYR A 194 1.11 -12.84 12.85
C TYR A 194 0.22 -12.18 11.79
N LYS A 195 0.25 -10.85 11.73
CA LYS A 195 -0.46 -10.06 10.73
C LYS A 195 0.50 -9.59 9.65
N LYS A 196 0.13 -9.80 8.38
CA LYS A 196 0.80 -9.15 7.23
C LYS A 196 -0.06 -8.00 6.73
N SER A 197 0.53 -6.83 6.60
CA SER A 197 -0.08 -5.69 5.94
C SER A 197 0.98 -4.81 5.29
N VAL A 198 0.58 -3.86 4.45
CA VAL A 198 1.51 -2.88 3.86
C VAL A 198 2.27 -2.19 5.00
N ALA A 199 3.60 -2.19 4.93
CA ALA A 199 4.42 -1.46 5.89
C ALA A 199 4.13 0.03 5.71
N LYS A 200 3.27 0.61 6.57
CA LYS A 200 2.92 2.04 6.46
C LYS A 200 4.20 2.88 6.51
N THR A 201 4.49 3.51 5.38
CA THR A 201 5.46 4.60 5.27
C THR A 201 4.96 5.78 6.10
N ASN A 202 5.87 6.68 6.46
CA ASN A 202 5.42 7.94 7.05
C ASN A 202 4.77 8.73 5.91
N THR A 203 3.45 8.92 6.01
CA THR A 203 2.60 9.47 4.96
C THR A 203 1.77 10.58 5.54
N MET A 204 1.65 11.68 4.80
CA MET A 204 0.69 12.75 5.05
C MET A 204 -0.33 12.74 3.92
N ALA A 205 -1.62 12.84 4.26
CA ALA A 205 -2.71 12.77 3.29
C ALA A 205 -3.47 14.09 3.23
N TYR A 206 -3.79 14.52 2.01
CA TYR A 206 -4.40 15.80 1.67
C TYR A 206 -5.57 15.58 0.73
N LYS A 207 -6.51 16.54 0.71
CA LYS A 207 -7.58 16.56 -0.27
C LYS A 207 -6.97 16.68 -1.67
N ALA A 208 -7.31 15.75 -2.55
CA ALA A 208 -6.87 15.79 -3.94
C ALA A 208 -7.50 17.01 -4.65
N GLY A 209 -6.69 17.71 -5.44
CA GLY A 209 -7.12 18.80 -6.31
C GLY A 209 -6.83 18.49 -7.78
N LEU A 210 -7.35 19.34 -8.68
CA LEU A 210 -6.98 19.33 -10.09
C LEU A 210 -5.77 20.24 -10.30
N PHE A 211 -4.67 19.69 -10.84
CA PHE A 211 -3.54 20.46 -11.31
C PHE A 211 -3.86 21.16 -12.63
N SER A 212 -4.44 20.41 -13.55
CA SER A 212 -4.75 20.89 -14.89
C SER A 212 -5.86 20.05 -15.50
N ARG A 213 -6.52 20.62 -16.51
CA ARG A 213 -7.59 19.99 -17.25
C ARG A 213 -7.54 20.42 -18.71
N TYR A 214 -8.09 19.59 -19.58
CA TYR A 214 -8.31 19.88 -20.98
C TYR A 214 -9.65 19.29 -21.41
N PRO A 215 -10.53 20.06 -22.07
CA PRO A 215 -10.43 21.50 -22.31
C PRO A 215 -10.40 22.33 -21.02
N GLU A 216 -9.98 23.60 -21.14
CA GLU A 216 -9.90 24.55 -20.00
C GLU A 216 -11.28 25.05 -19.53
N GLU A 217 -12.27 25.05 -20.42
CA GLU A 217 -13.64 25.48 -20.16
C GLU A 217 -14.61 24.29 -20.14
N ASP A 218 -15.69 24.43 -19.38
CA ASP A 218 -16.74 23.41 -19.29
C ASP A 218 -17.58 23.39 -20.56
N TYR A 219 -18.02 22.19 -20.95
CA TYR A 219 -19.12 22.06 -21.89
C TYR A 219 -20.44 22.33 -21.16
N GLU A 220 -21.30 23.17 -21.75
CA GLU A 220 -22.62 23.51 -21.17
C GLU A 220 -23.47 22.26 -20.87
N SER A 221 -23.44 21.26 -21.75
CA SER A 221 -24.18 20.00 -21.59
C SER A 221 -23.51 19.01 -20.65
N PHE A 222 -22.20 19.15 -20.42
CA PHE A 222 -21.40 18.17 -19.69
C PHE A 222 -20.34 18.88 -18.84
N PRO A 223 -20.73 19.63 -17.79
CA PRO A 223 -19.80 20.36 -16.93
C PRO A 223 -18.89 19.39 -16.16
N LEU A 224 -17.67 19.81 -15.85
CA LEU A 224 -16.71 18.98 -15.14
C LEU A 224 -17.04 18.97 -13.63
N PRO A 225 -17.35 17.81 -13.04
CA PRO A 225 -17.76 17.78 -11.63
C PRO A 225 -16.58 18.05 -10.67
N GLU A 226 -16.81 18.85 -9.64
CA GLU A 226 -15.79 19.19 -8.63
C GLU A 226 -15.26 17.96 -7.86
N SER A 227 -16.03 16.88 -7.84
CA SER A 227 -15.68 15.62 -7.16
C SER A 227 -14.70 14.75 -7.95
N VAL A 228 -14.37 15.07 -9.20
CA VAL A 228 -13.47 14.28 -10.05
C VAL A 228 -12.11 13.95 -9.39
N PRO A 229 -11.42 14.87 -8.68
CA PRO A 229 -10.19 14.54 -7.96
C PRO A 229 -10.34 13.43 -6.93
N LEU A 230 -11.49 13.34 -6.25
CA LEU A 230 -11.78 12.28 -5.28
C LEU A 230 -11.83 10.92 -5.97
N PHE A 231 -12.40 10.84 -7.18
CA PHE A 231 -12.42 9.58 -7.93
C PHE A 231 -11.06 9.24 -8.54
N CYS A 232 -10.27 10.25 -8.91
CA CYS A 232 -8.90 10.08 -9.38
C CYS A 232 -7.99 9.53 -8.28
N LEU A 233 -8.12 10.05 -7.05
CA LEU A 233 -7.32 9.68 -5.88
C LEU A 233 -8.25 9.48 -4.65
N PRO A 234 -8.89 8.30 -4.51
CA PRO A 234 -9.91 8.06 -3.49
C PRO A 234 -9.38 8.10 -2.06
N MET A 235 -8.09 7.85 -1.87
CA MET A 235 -7.42 7.93 -0.56
C MET A 235 -6.76 9.31 -0.34
N GLY A 236 -7.04 10.28 -1.21
CA GLY A 236 -6.42 11.59 -1.22
C GLY A 236 -5.08 11.64 -1.94
N ALA A 237 -4.55 12.86 -2.04
CA ALA A 237 -3.19 13.11 -2.45
C ALA A 237 -2.25 12.89 -1.26
N THR A 238 -1.19 12.12 -1.43
CA THR A 238 -0.26 11.75 -0.37
C THR A 238 1.12 12.34 -0.63
N ILE A 239 1.80 12.69 0.46
CA ILE A 239 3.25 12.86 0.50
C ILE A 239 3.80 11.71 1.34
N GLU A 240 4.70 10.93 0.76
CA GLU A 240 5.22 9.71 1.36
C GLU A 240 6.74 9.72 1.45
N CYS A 241 7.26 9.30 2.58
CA CYS A 241 8.68 9.07 2.79
C CYS A 241 8.99 7.58 2.57
N TRP A 242 9.75 7.29 1.51
CA TRP A 242 10.16 5.94 1.12
C TRP A 242 11.63 5.70 1.44
N PRO A 243 12.04 4.48 1.81
CA PRO A 243 13.45 4.11 1.84
C PRO A 243 14.18 4.39 0.52
N ALA A 244 15.47 4.74 0.57
CA ALA A 244 16.26 5.11 -0.61
C ALA A 244 16.33 3.98 -1.67
N ASN A 245 16.30 2.72 -1.22
CA ASN A 245 16.37 1.55 -2.10
C ASN A 245 14.98 1.06 -2.55
N THR A 246 13.92 1.84 -2.33
CA THR A 246 12.57 1.45 -2.76
C THR A 246 12.48 1.36 -4.27
N LYS A 247 12.05 0.20 -4.77
CA LYS A 247 11.81 -0.01 -6.20
C LYS A 247 10.59 0.80 -6.62
N TYR A 248 10.73 1.56 -7.70
CA TYR A 248 9.61 2.28 -8.30
C TYR A 248 8.47 1.32 -8.66
N SER A 249 7.25 1.64 -8.21
CA SER A 249 6.06 0.85 -8.51
C SER A 249 5.49 1.26 -9.86
N LEU A 250 5.07 0.27 -10.66
CA LEU A 250 4.37 0.55 -11.91
C LEU A 250 3.06 1.32 -11.65
N PRO A 251 2.62 2.16 -12.60
CA PRO A 251 1.35 2.87 -12.47
C PRO A 251 0.17 1.92 -12.31
N ILE A 252 -0.82 2.36 -11.54
CA ILE A 252 -2.04 1.61 -11.26
C ILE A 252 -3.15 2.20 -12.11
N PHE A 253 -3.78 1.37 -12.94
CA PHE A 253 -4.97 1.77 -13.69
C PHE A 253 -6.23 1.47 -12.89
N SER A 254 -7.15 2.42 -12.87
CA SER A 254 -8.47 2.29 -12.25
C SER A 254 -9.56 2.87 -13.15
N THR A 255 -10.79 2.44 -12.91
CA THR A 255 -11.99 2.98 -13.57
C THR A 255 -13.03 3.31 -12.52
N PHE A 256 -13.82 4.33 -12.78
CA PHE A 256 -14.95 4.70 -11.94
C PHE A 256 -16.12 5.16 -12.79
N VAL A 257 -17.32 5.10 -12.22
CA VAL A 257 -18.54 5.61 -12.84
C VAL A 257 -19.29 6.38 -11.79
N PHE A 258 -19.71 7.60 -12.10
CA PHE A 258 -20.58 8.38 -11.24
C PHE A 258 -21.67 9.06 -12.09
N THR A 259 -22.75 9.46 -11.45
CA THR A 259 -23.85 10.16 -12.11
C THR A 259 -23.65 11.65 -11.94
N GLY A 260 -23.57 12.39 -13.04
CA GLY A 260 -23.48 13.86 -13.04
C GLY A 260 -24.77 14.49 -12.53
N ALA A 261 -24.73 15.80 -12.25
CA ALA A 261 -25.91 16.55 -11.80
C ALA A 261 -27.08 16.52 -12.80
N SER A 262 -26.79 16.29 -14.09
CA SER A 262 -27.77 16.10 -15.16
C SER A 262 -28.45 14.72 -15.16
N GLY A 263 -28.03 13.79 -14.30
CA GLY A 263 -28.51 12.40 -14.30
C GLY A 263 -27.78 11.49 -15.29
N GLU A 264 -26.83 12.02 -16.06
CA GLU A 264 -26.04 11.24 -17.03
C GLU A 264 -24.87 10.52 -16.35
N LYS A 265 -24.52 9.34 -16.88
CA LYS A 265 -23.38 8.55 -16.38
C LYS A 265 -22.08 9.09 -16.96
N VAL A 266 -21.13 9.38 -16.08
CA VAL A 266 -19.76 9.76 -16.43
C VAL A 266 -18.85 8.56 -16.20
N TYR A 267 -18.15 8.13 -17.24
CA TYR A 267 -17.19 7.04 -17.20
C TYR A 267 -15.77 7.61 -17.10
N GLY A 268 -15.09 7.29 -16.00
CA GLY A 268 -13.71 7.71 -15.76
C GLY A 268 -12.73 6.54 -15.88
N ALA A 269 -11.62 6.78 -16.56
CA ALA A 269 -10.46 5.90 -16.59
C ALA A 269 -9.24 6.69 -16.13
N ALA A 270 -8.46 6.12 -15.20
CA ALA A 270 -7.39 6.81 -14.51
C ALA A 270 -6.12 5.97 -14.46
N ILE A 271 -4.97 6.63 -14.52
CA ILE A 271 -3.66 6.05 -14.17
C ILE A 271 -3.06 6.85 -13.03
N GLN A 272 -2.86 6.18 -11.91
CA GLN A 272 -2.19 6.69 -10.72
C GLN A 272 -0.73 6.28 -10.74
N PHE A 273 0.17 7.20 -10.45
CA PHE A 273 1.60 6.97 -10.38
C PHE A 273 2.23 7.88 -9.32
N TYR A 274 3.48 7.60 -8.97
CA TYR A 274 4.24 8.44 -8.06
C TYR A 274 5.33 9.20 -8.80
N GLU A 275 5.67 10.36 -8.28
CA GLU A 275 6.82 11.15 -8.72
C GLU A 275 7.59 11.67 -7.49
N PRO A 276 8.89 11.99 -7.63
CA PRO A 276 9.66 12.62 -6.57
C PRO A 276 9.03 13.95 -6.15
N TYR A 277 8.92 14.17 -4.84
CA TYR A 277 8.47 15.43 -4.26
C TYR A 277 9.68 16.19 -3.69
N PRO A 278 9.94 17.44 -4.12
CA PRO A 278 11.10 18.20 -3.67
C PRO A 278 11.07 18.47 -2.16
N LEU A 279 12.21 18.26 -1.47
CA LEU A 279 12.31 18.44 -0.03
C LEU A 279 12.17 19.91 0.37
N GLU A 280 12.60 20.83 -0.49
CA GLU A 280 12.47 22.27 -0.34
C GLU A 280 11.02 22.77 -0.26
N CYS A 281 10.06 21.97 -0.74
CA CYS A 281 8.64 22.28 -0.65
C CYS A 281 8.02 21.87 0.71
N LEU A 282 8.78 21.21 1.59
CA LEU A 282 8.28 20.74 2.89
C LEU A 282 8.61 21.73 4.01
N THR A 283 7.62 22.01 4.85
CA THR A 283 7.81 22.72 6.11
C THR A 283 8.52 21.86 7.15
N ASN A 284 9.16 22.48 8.15
CA ASN A 284 9.77 21.75 9.27
C ASN A 284 8.79 20.82 10.00
N GLN A 285 7.52 21.21 10.10
CA GLN A 285 6.47 20.39 10.70
C GLN A 285 6.20 19.14 9.86
N GLN A 286 6.07 19.28 8.54
CA GLN A 286 5.88 18.17 7.61
C GLN A 286 7.09 17.22 7.61
N LEU A 287 8.31 17.76 7.65
CA LEU A 287 9.53 16.96 7.77
C LEU A 287 9.53 16.12 9.06
N CYS A 288 9.07 16.67 10.18
CA CYS A 288 8.91 15.91 11.42
C CYS A 288 7.82 14.82 11.30
N GLN A 289 6.67 15.13 10.69
CA GLN A 289 5.59 14.16 10.46
C GLN A 289 6.03 13.00 9.54
N LEU A 290 6.85 13.30 8.53
CA LEU A 290 7.47 12.30 7.66
C LEU A 290 8.63 11.54 8.32
N GLY A 291 8.99 11.88 9.57
CA GLY A 291 10.09 11.27 10.32
C GLY A 291 11.46 11.54 9.70
N LEU A 292 11.58 12.62 8.93
CA LEU A 292 12.83 13.08 8.30
C LEU A 292 13.64 14.00 9.22
N LEU A 293 12.99 14.58 10.23
CA LEU A 293 13.61 15.39 11.29
C LEU A 293 13.18 14.88 12.67
N SER A 294 14.12 14.86 13.63
CA SER A 294 13.82 14.60 15.04
C SER A 294 13.21 15.85 15.70
N ALA A 295 12.32 15.63 16.67
CA ALA A 295 11.72 16.70 17.49
C ALA A 295 12.77 17.50 18.29
N GLU A 296 13.94 16.91 18.56
CA GLU A 296 15.07 17.57 19.23
C GLU A 296 15.79 18.55 18.29
N GLN A 297 15.92 18.19 17.01
CA GLN A 297 16.54 19.04 16.00
C GLN A 297 15.67 20.28 15.73
N LEU A 298 14.34 20.12 15.73
CA LEU A 298 13.38 21.21 15.59
C LEU A 298 13.55 22.30 16.67
N LYS A 299 13.90 21.90 17.90
CA LYS A 299 14.07 22.83 19.04
C LYS A 299 15.42 23.54 19.04
N SER A 300 16.42 22.97 18.39
CA SER A 300 17.80 23.48 18.42
C SER A 300 18.08 24.62 17.44
N GLY A 301 17.15 24.98 16.55
CA GLY A 301 17.29 26.09 15.60
C GLY A 301 18.44 25.96 14.58
N LEU A 302 19.18 24.85 14.60
CA LEU A 302 20.31 24.58 13.70
C LEU A 302 19.77 24.15 12.33
N SER A 303 19.48 25.13 11.48
CA SER A 303 19.11 24.96 10.08
C SER A 303 20.32 24.55 9.23
N ASN A 304 20.92 23.39 9.52
CA ASN A 304 21.79 22.76 8.55
C ASN A 304 20.95 21.77 7.76
N SER A 305 20.54 22.19 6.56
CA SER A 305 19.89 21.38 5.51
C SER A 305 20.64 20.07 5.18
N SER A 306 21.83 19.86 5.73
CA SER A 306 22.76 18.75 5.48
C SER A 306 22.56 17.49 6.36
N ARG A 307 21.44 17.33 7.08
CA ARG A 307 21.16 16.10 7.86
C ARG A 307 19.72 15.58 7.71
N VAL A 308 19.05 15.84 6.59
CA VAL A 308 17.94 14.97 6.19
C VAL A 308 18.54 13.59 5.96
N SER A 309 18.07 12.58 6.68
CA SER A 309 18.60 11.21 6.59
C SER A 309 18.69 10.80 5.12
N SER A 310 19.92 10.63 4.60
CA SER A 310 20.24 10.26 3.22
C SER A 310 19.72 8.86 2.82
N SER A 311 18.95 8.24 3.69
CA SER A 311 18.38 6.90 3.57
C SER A 311 16.94 6.90 3.06
N CYS A 312 16.35 8.06 2.78
CA CYS A 312 14.96 8.18 2.34
C CYS A 312 14.77 9.15 1.17
N SER A 313 13.70 8.94 0.40
CA SER A 313 13.26 9.77 -0.71
C SER A 313 11.78 10.10 -0.53
N VAL A 314 11.37 11.32 -0.88
CA VAL A 314 9.99 11.77 -0.72
C VAL A 314 9.28 11.73 -2.07
N HIS A 315 8.05 11.22 -2.06
CA HIS A 315 7.24 11.05 -3.26
C HIS A 315 5.83 11.57 -3.03
N THR A 316 5.16 11.95 -4.12
CA THR A 316 3.72 12.25 -4.12
C THR A 316 3.01 11.44 -5.18
N ASN A 317 1.75 11.06 -4.92
CA ASN A 317 0.92 10.42 -5.92
C ASN A 317 0.26 11.47 -6.84
N LYS A 318 0.23 11.15 -8.12
CA LYS A 318 -0.49 11.88 -9.16
C LYS A 318 -1.37 10.95 -9.95
N CYS A 319 -2.37 11.52 -10.59
CA CYS A 319 -3.29 10.78 -11.43
C CYS A 319 -3.55 11.54 -12.73
N ILE A 320 -3.47 10.85 -13.87
CA ILE A 320 -4.03 11.32 -15.14
C ILE A 320 -5.31 10.56 -15.43
N CYS A 321 -6.36 11.25 -15.86
CA CYS A 321 -7.68 10.65 -16.05
C CYS A 321 -8.37 11.17 -17.32
N LEU A 322 -9.04 10.25 -18.03
CA LEU A 322 -10.00 10.57 -19.07
C LEU A 322 -11.42 10.38 -18.54
N LEU A 323 -12.28 11.35 -18.82
CA LEU A 323 -13.72 11.29 -18.58
C LEU A 323 -14.46 11.24 -19.91
N SER A 324 -15.48 10.38 -19.99
CA SER A 324 -16.33 10.29 -21.16
C SER A 324 -17.77 9.90 -20.82
N HIS A 325 -18.70 10.24 -21.71
CA HIS A 325 -20.02 9.60 -21.78
C HIS A 325 -19.96 8.11 -22.13
N TRP A 326 -18.83 7.60 -22.61
CA TRP A 326 -18.73 6.26 -23.18
C TRP A 326 -17.68 5.38 -22.46
N PRO A 327 -17.99 4.09 -22.21
CA PRO A 327 -17.12 3.19 -21.45
C PRO A 327 -15.98 2.59 -22.29
N PHE A 328 -15.17 3.40 -22.98
CA PHE A 328 -14.03 2.92 -23.78
C PHE A 328 -12.80 2.54 -22.93
N PHE A 329 -13.01 1.84 -21.80
CA PHE A 329 -11.99 1.61 -20.78
C PHE A 329 -10.70 0.96 -21.28
N ASP A 330 -10.80 -0.02 -22.19
CA ASP A 330 -9.61 -0.67 -22.77
C ASP A 330 -8.79 0.28 -23.65
N ALA A 331 -9.45 1.13 -24.43
CA ALA A 331 -8.80 2.15 -25.23
C ALA A 331 -8.18 3.23 -24.33
N PHE A 332 -8.92 3.71 -23.33
CA PHE A 332 -8.44 4.70 -22.36
C PHE A 332 -7.24 4.18 -21.57
N ARG A 333 -7.25 2.90 -21.14
CA ARG A 333 -6.10 2.25 -20.51
C ARG A 333 -4.88 2.30 -21.39
N LYS A 334 -4.99 1.89 -22.66
CA LYS A 334 -3.87 1.90 -23.61
C LYS A 334 -3.36 3.31 -23.84
N PHE A 335 -4.26 4.27 -24.04
CA PHE A 335 -3.92 5.67 -24.28
C PHE A 335 -3.23 6.33 -23.08
N LEU A 336 -3.79 6.23 -21.87
CA LEU A 336 -3.19 6.77 -20.66
C LEU A 336 -1.84 6.09 -20.35
N THR A 337 -1.73 4.78 -20.59
CA THR A 337 -0.46 4.05 -20.40
C THR A 337 0.61 4.56 -21.36
N PHE A 338 0.23 4.80 -22.62
CA PHE A 338 1.09 5.45 -23.61
C PHE A 338 1.52 6.84 -23.14
N LEU A 339 0.59 7.69 -22.69
CA LEU A 339 0.90 9.04 -22.21
C LEU A 339 1.86 9.04 -21.03
N TYR A 340 1.62 8.18 -20.03
CA TYR A 340 2.52 8.05 -18.89
C TYR A 340 3.93 7.58 -19.31
N ARG A 341 4.03 6.58 -20.20
CA ARG A 341 5.33 6.14 -20.71
C ARG A 341 6.03 7.26 -21.47
N TYR A 342 5.29 8.02 -22.27
CA TYR A 342 5.78 9.18 -23.00
C TYR A 342 6.26 10.29 -22.05
N SER A 343 5.61 10.52 -20.91
CA SER A 343 6.05 11.57 -19.99
C SER A 343 7.38 11.25 -19.29
N ILE A 344 7.80 9.98 -19.24
CA ILE A 344 9.01 9.54 -18.52
C ILE A 344 10.15 9.04 -19.42
N SER A 345 9.98 8.97 -20.75
CA SER A 345 10.94 8.34 -21.68
C SER A 345 11.62 9.31 -22.65
N GLY A 346 11.62 10.62 -22.34
CA GLY A 346 12.15 11.67 -23.21
C GLY A 346 13.65 11.54 -23.57
N PRO A 347 14.13 12.25 -24.61
CA PRO A 347 13.45 13.33 -25.32
C PRO A 347 12.51 12.86 -26.44
N HIS A 348 11.47 13.65 -26.71
CA HIS A 348 10.48 13.35 -27.76
C HIS A 348 10.34 14.50 -28.76
N ALA A 349 10.01 14.15 -30.00
CA ALA A 349 9.87 15.12 -31.10
C ALA A 349 8.55 15.92 -31.05
N LEU A 350 7.51 15.39 -30.38
CA LEU A 350 6.21 16.04 -30.26
C LEU A 350 5.91 16.33 -28.79
N PRO A 351 5.22 17.45 -28.49
CA PRO A 351 4.74 17.72 -27.14
C PRO A 351 3.60 16.75 -26.77
N ILE A 352 3.49 16.40 -25.49
CA ILE A 352 2.49 15.43 -25.00
C ILE A 352 1.05 15.92 -25.25
N GLU A 353 0.86 17.24 -25.21
CA GLU A 353 -0.39 17.95 -25.48
C GLU A 353 -0.92 17.66 -26.89
N LYS A 354 -0.04 17.44 -27.86
CA LYS A 354 -0.44 17.08 -29.23
C LYS A 354 -1.11 15.71 -29.28
N HIS A 355 -0.64 14.75 -28.47
CA HIS A 355 -1.26 13.43 -28.37
C HIS A 355 -2.62 13.51 -27.67
N ILE A 356 -2.74 14.31 -26.61
CA ILE A 356 -4.00 14.57 -25.90
C ILE A 356 -5.03 15.22 -26.84
N SER A 357 -4.64 16.31 -27.50
CA SER A 357 -5.51 17.04 -28.44
C SER A 357 -5.93 16.18 -29.63
N HIS A 358 -5.01 15.39 -30.21
CA HIS A 358 -5.34 14.45 -31.28
C HIS A 358 -6.38 13.42 -30.83
N PHE A 359 -6.17 12.78 -29.67
CA PHE A 359 -7.08 11.76 -29.17
C PHE A 359 -8.48 12.32 -28.89
N MET A 360 -8.58 13.51 -28.31
CA MET A 360 -9.86 14.10 -27.93
C MET A 360 -10.63 14.76 -29.09
N HIS A 361 -9.94 15.33 -30.08
CA HIS A 361 -10.59 16.13 -31.12
C HIS A 361 -10.47 15.58 -32.55
N LYS A 362 -9.49 14.73 -32.83
CA LYS A 362 -9.23 14.24 -34.20
C LYS A 362 -9.59 12.77 -34.38
N VAL A 363 -9.65 12.00 -33.30
CA VAL A 363 -10.10 10.61 -33.37
C VAL A 363 -11.62 10.59 -33.62
N PRO A 364 -12.09 9.96 -34.71
CA PRO A 364 -13.51 9.87 -34.97
C PRO A 364 -14.21 8.97 -33.95
N PHE A 365 -15.49 9.23 -33.73
CA PHE A 365 -16.33 8.35 -32.90
C PHE A 365 -16.77 7.10 -33.68
N PRO A 366 -16.74 5.90 -33.07
CA PRO A 366 -17.16 4.67 -33.75
C PRO A 366 -18.67 4.66 -33.97
N SER A 367 -19.08 4.84 -35.23
CA SER A 367 -20.48 4.88 -35.66
C SER A 367 -20.92 3.54 -36.25
N SER A 368 -22.22 3.36 -36.50
CA SER A 368 -22.74 2.17 -37.19
C SER A 368 -22.13 1.96 -38.58
N GLN A 369 -21.70 3.03 -39.25
CA GLN A 369 -21.02 2.95 -40.55
C GLN A 369 -19.54 2.60 -40.42
N ARG A 370 -18.90 2.99 -39.31
CA ARG A 370 -17.49 2.71 -39.00
C ARG A 370 -17.38 2.20 -37.56
N PRO A 371 -17.75 0.94 -37.31
CA PRO A 371 -17.92 0.42 -35.95
C PRO A 371 -16.61 0.14 -35.24
N ARG A 372 -15.47 0.13 -35.96
CA ARG A 372 -14.14 -0.07 -35.39
C ARG A 372 -13.17 0.98 -35.92
N ILE A 373 -12.47 1.64 -35.01
CA ILE A 373 -11.51 2.70 -35.31
C ILE A 373 -10.18 2.32 -34.70
N LEU A 374 -9.21 2.02 -35.54
CA LEU A 374 -7.82 1.82 -35.15
C LEU A 374 -7.14 3.20 -35.05
N VAL A 375 -6.59 3.51 -33.89
CA VAL A 375 -5.87 4.76 -33.63
C VAL A 375 -4.40 4.42 -33.43
N GLN A 376 -3.54 5.02 -34.25
CA GLN A 376 -2.09 4.90 -34.12
C GLN A 376 -1.56 6.00 -33.18
N LEU A 377 -0.94 5.62 -32.07
CA LEU A 377 -0.38 6.56 -31.08
C LEU A 377 1.10 6.84 -31.32
N SER A 378 1.85 5.79 -31.65
CA SER A 378 3.28 5.79 -31.99
C SER A 378 3.54 4.72 -33.05
N PRO A 379 4.74 4.59 -33.65
CA PRO A 379 5.06 3.47 -34.55
C PRO A 379 4.87 2.07 -33.92
N HIS A 380 4.90 1.97 -32.59
CA HIS A 380 4.81 0.71 -31.86
C HIS A 380 3.51 0.55 -31.05
N ASP A 381 2.76 1.63 -30.84
CA ASP A 381 1.55 1.65 -30.01
C ASP A 381 0.32 1.99 -30.84
N SER A 382 -0.70 1.13 -30.77
CA SER A 382 -2.02 1.38 -31.34
C SER A 382 -3.12 0.92 -30.38
N LEU A 383 -4.30 1.52 -30.53
CA LEU A 383 -5.50 1.13 -29.80
C LEU A 383 -6.69 1.02 -30.74
N MET A 384 -7.73 0.32 -30.30
CA MET A 384 -8.96 0.14 -31.06
C MET A 384 -10.14 0.66 -30.24
N LEU A 385 -10.95 1.52 -30.86
CA LEU A 385 -12.25 1.94 -30.37
C LEU A 385 -13.32 1.17 -31.13
N SER A 386 -14.24 0.56 -30.40
CA SER A 386 -15.36 -0.19 -30.96
C SER A 386 -16.66 0.53 -30.62
N GLN A 387 -17.65 0.48 -31.51
CA GLN A 387 -18.96 1.08 -31.27
C GLN A 387 -19.53 0.59 -29.93
N PRO A 388 -19.97 1.50 -29.03
CA PRO A 388 -20.60 1.11 -27.78
C PRO A 388 -21.83 0.25 -28.07
N VAL A 389 -21.92 -0.92 -27.45
CA VAL A 389 -23.14 -1.72 -27.46
C VAL A 389 -24.09 -1.17 -26.39
N SER A 390 -25.30 -0.79 -26.79
CA SER A 390 -26.39 -0.43 -25.88
C SER A 390 -26.89 -1.69 -25.18
N SER A 391 -26.12 -2.21 -24.22
CA SER A 391 -26.58 -3.30 -23.36
C SER A 391 -27.22 -2.71 -22.11
N PRO A 392 -28.47 -3.07 -21.77
CA PRO A 392 -29.12 -2.67 -20.52
C PRO A 392 -28.54 -3.38 -19.28
N LEU A 393 -27.61 -4.32 -19.45
CA LEU A 393 -26.98 -5.07 -18.36
C LEU A 393 -25.66 -4.43 -17.93
N PRO A 394 -25.35 -4.35 -16.62
CA PRO A 394 -24.03 -3.93 -16.17
C PRO A 394 -22.98 -4.90 -16.73
N LEU A 395 -22.04 -4.37 -17.53
CA LEU A 395 -20.85 -5.11 -17.95
C LEU A 395 -20.01 -5.39 -16.70
N SER A 396 -20.29 -6.51 -16.04
CA SER A 396 -19.42 -7.05 -15.01
C SER A 396 -18.09 -7.41 -15.66
N MET A 397 -17.04 -6.64 -15.35
CA MET A 397 -15.68 -7.09 -15.63
C MET A 397 -15.40 -8.36 -14.83
N PRO A 398 -14.59 -9.30 -15.36
CA PRO A 398 -14.14 -10.46 -14.59
C PRO A 398 -13.38 -9.98 -13.34
N ILE A 399 -13.86 -10.44 -12.18
CA ILE A 399 -13.46 -10.03 -10.82
C ILE A 399 -12.00 -10.42 -10.46
N GLU A 400 -11.25 -11.07 -11.35
CA GLU A 400 -10.00 -11.73 -10.95
C GLU A 400 -8.77 -10.82 -10.73
N LYS A 401 -8.85 -9.48 -10.89
CA LYS A 401 -7.71 -8.59 -10.58
C LYS A 401 -8.05 -7.26 -9.88
N CYS A 402 -9.24 -7.09 -9.34
CA CYS A 402 -9.59 -5.89 -8.56
C CYS A 402 -9.53 -6.15 -7.05
N THR A 403 -8.32 -6.21 -6.47
CA THR A 403 -8.14 -5.79 -5.08
C THR A 403 -7.92 -4.28 -5.06
N SER A 404 -9.01 -3.51 -5.15
CA SER A 404 -9.16 -2.17 -4.57
C SER A 404 -10.57 -1.63 -4.84
N THR A 405 -11.38 -1.68 -3.79
CA THR A 405 -12.40 -0.70 -3.41
C THR A 405 -13.37 -0.19 -4.50
N PHE A 406 -14.49 -0.89 -4.67
CA PHE A 406 -15.73 -0.26 -5.16
C PHE A 406 -16.29 0.63 -4.02
N PHE A 407 -16.08 1.95 -4.09
CA PHE A 407 -16.90 2.89 -3.33
C PHE A 407 -18.09 3.26 -4.20
N CYS A 408 -19.23 2.62 -3.97
CA CYS A 408 -20.52 3.11 -4.42
C CYS A 408 -21.05 4.02 -3.29
N MET A 409 -20.66 5.29 -3.28
CA MET A 409 -21.40 6.29 -2.49
C MET A 409 -22.62 6.69 -3.32
N ILE A 410 -23.73 6.02 -3.04
CA ILE A 410 -25.07 6.50 -3.40
C ILE A 410 -25.42 7.52 -2.32
N HIS A 411 -25.53 8.79 -2.71
CA HIS A 411 -26.20 9.81 -1.89
C HIS A 411 -27.69 9.78 -2.17
#